data_AF-A0A1H2U2R3-F1
#
_entry.id   AF-A0A1H2U2R3-F1
#
_cell.length_a   1.000
_cell.length_b   1.000
_cell.length_c   1.000
_cell.angle_alpha   90.00
_cell.angle_beta   90.00
_cell.angle_gamma   90.00
#
_symmetry.space_group_name_H-M   'P 1'
#
loop_
_entity.id
_entity.type
_entity.pdbx_description
1 polymer ?
#
loop_
_entity_poly.entity_id
_entity_poly.type
_entity_poly.pdbx_seq_one_letter_code
_entity_poly.pdbx_strand_id
1 'polypeptide(L)'
;MLSPYHPLQLALGLTIWITWFALMYGALGIACEVAPPPIEQGSFTWINVALLLTTLAIAGLLFYWAHQCWRAAHAVNKPKDPSRTFIANLGASINLVGAIATLSLGLMVLLLPPCL
;
A
#
# COMPACT_ATOMS: atom_id res chain seq x y z
N MET A 1 12.96 -6.13 1.42
CA MET A 1 13.12 -4.75 1.94
C MET A 1 14.57 -4.36 1.79
N LEU A 2 14.86 -3.17 1.26
CA LEU A 2 16.20 -2.59 1.24
C LEU A 2 16.62 -2.16 2.65
N SER A 3 17.91 -1.87 2.86
CA SER A 3 18.37 -1.29 4.13
C SER A 3 17.52 -0.05 4.51
N PRO A 4 17.10 0.11 5.79
CA PRO A 4 16.35 1.29 6.25
C PRO A 4 17.04 2.62 5.97
N TYR A 5 18.37 2.60 5.83
CA TYR A 5 19.19 3.79 5.60
C TYR A 5 19.50 4.03 4.12
N HIS A 6 18.99 3.19 3.22
CA HIS A 6 19.25 3.31 1.79
C HIS A 6 18.42 4.48 1.20
N PRO A 7 19.00 5.39 0.40
CA PRO A 7 18.28 6.55 -0.16
C PRO A 7 17.03 6.17 -0.96
N LEU A 8 17.00 4.98 -1.56
CA LEU A 8 15.83 4.49 -2.29
C LEU A 8 14.57 4.33 -1.41
N GLN A 9 14.71 4.25 -0.07
CA GLN A 9 13.57 4.27 0.85
C GLN A 9 12.71 5.54 0.71
N LEU A 10 13.29 6.63 0.19
CA LEU A 10 12.60 7.90 -0.07
C LEU A 10 11.60 7.81 -1.23
N ALA A 11 11.72 6.82 -2.10
CA ALA A 11 10.81 6.65 -3.24
C ALA A 11 10.07 5.31 -3.20
N LEU A 12 10.64 4.30 -2.53
CA LEU A 12 10.18 2.91 -2.60
C LEU A 12 8.70 2.74 -2.23
N GLY A 13 8.28 3.31 -1.10
CA GLY A 13 6.87 3.21 -0.64
C GLY A 13 5.90 3.85 -1.63
N LEU A 14 6.27 5.02 -2.18
CA LEU A 14 5.47 5.70 -3.18
C LEU A 14 5.42 4.93 -4.51
N THR A 15 6.54 4.36 -4.95
CA THR A 15 6.59 3.53 -6.17
C THR A 15 5.67 2.33 -6.04
N ILE A 16 5.73 1.59 -4.93
CA ILE A 16 4.84 0.44 -4.71
C ILE A 16 3.38 0.87 -4.69
N TRP A 17 3.08 1.96 -3.99
CA TRP A 17 1.73 2.48 -3.91
C TRP A 17 1.18 2.84 -5.31
N ILE A 18 1.94 3.58 -6.13
CA ILE A 18 1.56 3.96 -7.50
C ILE A 18 1.36 2.71 -8.37
N THR A 19 2.28 1.75 -8.31
CA THR A 19 2.19 0.51 -9.10
C THR A 19 0.94 -0.27 -8.73
N TRP A 20 0.67 -0.45 -7.43
CA TRP A 20 -0.55 -1.11 -6.97
C TRP A 20 -1.81 -0.36 -7.40
N PHE A 21 -1.83 0.97 -7.24
CA PHE A 21 -2.95 1.82 -7.65
C PHE A 21 -3.29 1.63 -9.13
N ALA A 22 -2.29 1.74 -10.02
CA ALA A 22 -2.47 1.59 -11.46
C ALA A 22 -2.99 0.18 -11.83
N LEU A 23 -2.41 -0.85 -11.23
CA LEU A 23 -2.83 -2.24 -11.48
C LEU A 23 -4.25 -2.51 -10.99
N MET A 24 -4.62 -1.99 -9.82
CA MET A 24 -5.95 -2.16 -9.24
C MET A 24 -7.05 -1.58 -10.13
N TYR A 25 -6.93 -0.30 -10.49
CA TYR A 25 -7.94 0.36 -11.32
C TYR A 25 -7.94 -0.18 -12.76
N GLY A 26 -6.78 -0.54 -13.31
CA GLY A 26 -6.70 -1.18 -14.62
C GLY A 26 -7.36 -2.55 -14.64
N ALA A 27 -7.05 -3.41 -13.66
CA ALA A 27 -7.65 -4.74 -13.55
C ALA A 27 -9.15 -4.67 -13.28
N LEU A 28 -9.61 -3.72 -12.45
CA LEU A 28 -11.03 -3.49 -12.20
C LEU A 28 -11.78 -3.15 -13.48
N GLY A 29 -11.28 -2.20 -14.28
CA GLY A 29 -11.90 -1.82 -15.55
C GLY A 29 -12.04 -3.00 -16.51
N ILE A 30 -10.97 -3.81 -16.65
CA ILE A 30 -10.98 -5.01 -17.50
C ILE A 30 -11.97 -6.06 -16.96
N ALA A 31 -11.97 -6.30 -15.64
CA ALA A 31 -12.85 -7.29 -15.02
C ALA A 31 -14.33 -6.93 -15.19
N CYS A 32 -14.67 -5.64 -15.06
CA CYS A 32 -16.03 -5.16 -15.27
C CYS A 32 -16.51 -5.28 -16.72
N GLU A 33 -15.63 -5.10 -17.71
CA GLU A 33 -15.98 -5.26 -19.13
C GLU A 33 -16.12 -6.75 -19.51
N VAL A 34 -15.21 -7.61 -19.03
CA VAL A 34 -15.12 -9.00 -19.48
C VAL A 34 -16.06 -9.93 -18.70
N ALA A 35 -16.24 -9.70 -17.40
CA ALA A 35 -16.99 -10.60 -16.52
C ALA A 35 -17.72 -9.81 -15.40
N PRO A 36 -18.69 -8.94 -15.76
CA PRO A 36 -19.44 -8.17 -14.78
C PRO A 36 -20.21 -9.10 -13.82
N PRO A 37 -20.09 -8.91 -12.49
CA PRO A 37 -20.86 -9.69 -11.53
C PRO A 37 -22.35 -9.28 -11.57
N PRO A 38 -23.27 -10.19 -11.21
CA PRO A 38 -24.69 -9.86 -11.08
C PRO A 38 -24.92 -8.73 -10.07
N ILE A 39 -25.78 -7.76 -10.42
CA ILE A 39 -26.08 -6.58 -9.60
C ILE A 39 -26.59 -6.96 -8.20
N GLU A 40 -27.34 -8.06 -8.11
CA GLU A 40 -27.88 -8.64 -6.87
C GLU A 40 -26.80 -8.99 -5.83
N GLN A 41 -25.55 -9.23 -6.25
CA GLN A 41 -24.44 -9.54 -5.32
C GLN A 41 -23.93 -8.30 -4.57
N GLY A 42 -24.28 -7.09 -5.02
CA GLY A 42 -23.83 -5.83 -4.42
C GLY A 42 -22.31 -5.78 -4.28
N SER A 43 -21.83 -5.52 -3.06
CA SER A 43 -20.39 -5.48 -2.75
C SER A 43 -19.75 -6.86 -2.52
N PHE A 44 -20.53 -7.95 -2.40
CA PHE A 44 -19.99 -9.28 -2.10
C PHE A 44 -19.69 -10.07 -3.37
N THR A 45 -18.70 -9.59 -4.12
CA THR A 45 -18.27 -10.17 -5.40
C THR A 45 -16.85 -10.71 -5.31
N TRP A 46 -16.50 -11.66 -6.19
CA TRP A 46 -15.13 -12.17 -6.28
C TRP A 46 -14.13 -11.07 -6.63
N ILE A 47 -14.55 -10.05 -7.40
CA ILE A 47 -13.75 -8.87 -7.73
C ILE A 47 -13.42 -8.11 -6.45
N ASN A 48 -14.43 -7.76 -5.64
CA ASN A 48 -14.21 -7.05 -4.39
C ASN A 48 -13.36 -7.86 -3.39
N VAL A 49 -13.53 -9.18 -3.32
CA VAL A 49 -12.66 -10.04 -2.51
C VAL A 49 -11.20 -9.97 -2.99
N ALA A 50 -10.96 -10.07 -4.30
CA ALA A 50 -9.61 -9.97 -4.86
C ALA A 50 -8.99 -8.57 -4.59
N LEU A 51 -9.75 -7.50 -4.82
CA LEU A 51 -9.34 -6.12 -4.55
C LEU A 51 -9.03 -5.90 -3.05
N LEU A 52 -9.84 -6.47 -2.16
CA LEU A 52 -9.60 -6.38 -0.71
C LEU A 52 -8.33 -7.12 -0.31
N LEU A 53 -8.12 -8.34 -0.82
CA LEU A 53 -6.92 -9.13 -0.51
C LEU A 53 -5.64 -8.43 -0.98
N THR A 54 -5.63 -7.86 -2.19
CA THR A 54 -4.46 -7.11 -2.69
C THR A 54 -4.25 -5.82 -1.91
N THR A 55 -5.32 -5.11 -1.53
CA THR A 55 -5.27 -3.95 -0.63
C THR A 55 -4.58 -4.32 0.67
N LEU A 56 -5.06 -5.36 1.36
CA LEU A 56 -4.53 -5.78 2.65
C LEU A 56 -3.07 -6.24 2.55
N ALA A 57 -2.72 -6.95 1.48
CA ALA A 57 -1.34 -7.39 1.22
C ALA A 57 -0.40 -6.19 1.06
N ILE A 58 -0.76 -5.19 0.24
CA ILE A 58 0.07 -4.01 0.01
C ILE A 58 0.10 -3.09 1.23
N ALA A 59 -1.03 -2.84 1.88
CA ALA A 59 -1.08 -2.06 3.11
C ALA A 59 -0.22 -2.72 4.21
N GLY A 60 -0.34 -4.04 4.39
CA GLY A 60 0.45 -4.80 5.35
C GLY A 60 1.95 -4.73 5.04
N LEU A 61 2.34 -4.84 3.77
CA LEU A 61 3.73 -4.68 3.34
C LEU A 61 4.27 -3.28 3.67
N LEU A 62 3.51 -2.23 3.36
CA LEU A 62 3.88 -0.84 3.61
C LEU A 62 3.94 -0.54 5.12
N PHE A 63 2.99 -1.02 5.92
CA PHE A 63 3.05 -0.91 7.39
C PHE A 63 4.27 -1.64 7.95
N TYR A 64 4.57 -2.84 7.45
CA TYR A 64 5.75 -3.59 7.86
C TYR A 64 7.03 -2.79 7.58
N TRP A 65 7.18 -2.20 6.40
CA TRP A 65 8.34 -1.36 6.08
C TRP A 65 8.39 -0.08 6.88
N ALA A 66 7.26 0.59 7.09
CA ALA A 66 7.16 1.75 7.95
C ALA A 66 7.67 1.44 9.37
N HIS A 67 7.20 0.32 9.93
CA HIS A 67 7.62 -0.14 11.25
C HIS A 67 9.11 -0.47 11.31
N GLN A 68 9.67 -1.13 10.30
CA GLN A 68 11.11 -1.44 10.24
C GLN A 68 11.97 -0.17 10.14
N CYS A 69 11.59 0.79 9.31
CA CYS A 69 12.28 2.07 9.19
C CYS A 69 12.18 2.90 10.48
N TRP A 70 11.01 2.91 11.13
CA TRP A 70 10.81 3.55 12.44
C TRP A 70 11.70 2.95 13.52
N ARG A 71 11.71 1.61 13.63
CA ARG A 71 12.59 0.90 14.57
C ARG A 71 14.05 1.21 14.33
N ALA A 72 14.49 1.27 13.07
CA ALA A 72 15.87 1.60 12.72
C ALA A 72 16.26 3.06 13.03
N ALA A 73 15.33 3.99 12.93
CA ALA A 73 15.55 5.41 13.27
C ALA A 73 15.60 5.67 14.79
N HIS A 74 14.92 4.83 15.58
CA HIS A 74 14.82 4.95 17.03
C HIS A 74 15.64 3.92 17.83
N ALA A 75 16.44 3.08 17.15
CA ALA A 75 17.29 2.10 17.82
C ALA A 75 18.36 2.77 18.69
N VAL A 76 18.68 2.15 19.83
CA VAL A 76 19.73 2.61 20.77
C VAL A 76 21.09 2.71 20.06
N ASN A 77 21.37 1.77 19.15
CA ASN A 77 22.61 1.69 18.38
C ASN A 77 22.47 2.29 16.96
N LYS A 78 21.59 3.29 16.77
CA LYS A 78 21.40 3.90 15.45
C LYS A 78 22.68 4.60 14.94
N PRO A 79 22.85 4.73 13.60
CA PRO A 79 23.97 5.47 13.03
C PRO A 79 24.03 6.90 13.58
N LYS A 80 25.25 7.36 13.92
CA LYS A 80 25.50 8.75 14.34
C LYS A 80 25.36 9.76 13.19
N ASP A 81 25.35 9.28 11.96
CA ASP A 81 25.15 10.08 10.75
C ASP A 81 23.69 10.61 10.71
N PRO A 82 23.50 11.95 10.78
CA PRO A 82 22.16 12.56 10.72
C PRO A 82 21.41 12.23 9.43
N SER A 83 22.12 12.09 8.31
CA SER A 83 21.52 11.83 6.99
C SER A 83 20.84 10.47 6.95
N ARG A 84 21.49 9.44 7.54
CA ARG A 84 20.92 8.09 7.64
C ARG A 84 19.69 8.06 8.53
N THR A 85 19.73 8.76 9.67
CA THR A 85 18.57 8.85 10.57
C THR A 85 17.41 9.59 9.89
N PHE A 86 17.69 10.65 9.13
CA PHE A 86 16.69 11.36 8.33
C PHE A 86 16.06 10.45 7.27
N ILE A 87 16.87 9.70 6.51
CA ILE A 87 16.37 8.74 5.51
C ILE A 87 15.45 7.70 6.14
N ALA A 88 15.83 7.15 7.30
CA ALA A 88 15.01 6.15 7.99
C ALA A 88 13.68 6.73 8.50
N ASN A 89 13.69 7.94 9.08
CA ASN A 89 12.45 8.62 9.51
C ASN A 89 11.54 8.96 8.34
N LEU A 90 12.09 9.55 7.27
CA LEU A 90 11.32 9.94 6.10
C LEU A 90 10.78 8.70 5.37
N GLY A 91 11.60 7.64 5.24
CA GLY A 91 11.16 6.34 4.72
C GLY A 91 10.03 5.74 5.56
N ALA A 92 10.09 5.85 6.90
CA ALA A 92 8.99 5.39 7.76
C ALA A 92 7.69 6.15 7.47
N SER A 93 7.75 7.48 7.38
CA SER A 93 6.59 8.33 7.09
C SER A 93 5.99 8.06 5.71
N ILE A 94 6.82 7.92 4.67
CA ILE A 94 6.35 7.67 3.30
C ILE A 94 5.61 6.33 3.21
N ASN A 95 6.19 5.27 3.80
CA ASN A 95 5.54 3.96 3.81
C ASN A 95 4.25 3.98 4.64
N LEU A 96 4.23 4.70 5.77
CA LEU A 96 3.03 4.83 6.59
C LEU A 96 1.89 5.55 5.86
N VAL A 97 2.18 6.68 5.21
CA VAL A 97 1.21 7.43 4.41
C VAL A 97 0.71 6.57 3.25
N GLY A 98 1.60 5.84 2.57
CA GLY A 98 1.21 4.90 1.52
C GLY A 98 0.26 3.82 2.04
N ALA A 99 0.52 3.24 3.21
CA ALA A 99 -0.32 2.22 3.82
C ALA A 99 -1.73 2.77 4.16
N ILE A 100 -1.79 3.97 4.75
CA ILE A 100 -3.06 4.64 5.07
C ILE A 100 -3.83 4.95 3.79
N ALA A 101 -3.17 5.50 2.76
CA ALA A 101 -3.80 5.78 1.48
C ALA A 101 -4.35 4.51 0.82
N THR A 102 -3.59 3.42 0.81
CA THR A 102 -4.06 2.10 0.32
C THR A 102 -5.31 1.63 1.06
N LEU A 103 -5.33 1.69 2.40
CA LEU A 103 -6.50 1.29 3.18
C LEU A 103 -7.72 2.18 2.92
N SER A 104 -7.54 3.50 2.81
CA SER A 104 -8.62 4.43 2.51
C SER A 104 -9.27 4.13 1.16
N LEU A 105 -8.47 3.76 0.15
CA LEU A 105 -8.99 3.35 -1.15
C LEU A 105 -9.66 1.98 -1.10
N GLY A 106 -9.05 1.01 -0.40
CA GLY A 106 -9.61 -0.32 -0.24
C GLY A 106 -10.89 -0.35 0.60
N LEU A 107 -11.12 0.63 1.48
CA LEU A 107 -12.37 0.75 2.23
C LEU A 107 -13.58 0.88 1.29
N MET A 108 -13.42 1.56 0.16
CA MET A 108 -14.50 1.76 -0.81
C MET A 108 -14.95 0.43 -1.45
N VAL A 109 -14.06 -0.57 -1.52
CA VAL A 109 -14.36 -1.93 -2.01
C VAL A 109 -15.41 -2.63 -1.13
N LEU A 110 -15.49 -2.26 0.15
CA LEU A 110 -16.48 -2.83 1.08
C LEU A 110 -17.85 -2.14 0.99
N LEU A 111 -17.88 -0.91 0.48
CA LEU A 111 -19.07 -0.05 0.50
C LEU A 111 -19.79 0.00 -0.85
N LEU A 112 -19.06 -0.19 -1.95
CA LEU A 112 -19.56 -0.02 -3.31
C LEU A 112 -19.52 -1.33 -4.10
N PRO A 113 -20.47 -1.57 -5.03
CA PRO A 113 -20.31 -2.60 -6.03
C PRO A 113 -19.11 -2.27 -6.94
N PRO A 114 -18.39 -3.28 -7.47
CA PRO A 114 -17.16 -3.07 -8.24
C PRO A 114 -17.41 -2.39 -9.59
N CYS A 115 -18.57 -2.66 -10.19
CA CYS A 115 -18.96 -2.19 -11.51
C CYS A 115 -20.24 -1.38 -11.32
N LEU A 116 -20.19 -0.11 -11.75
CA LEU A 116 -21.33 0.79 -11.81
C LEU A 116 -21.84 0.89 -13.25
#